data_AF-A0A0F9P979-F1
#
_entry.id   AF-A0A0F9P979-F1
#
_cell.length_a   1.000
_cell.length_b   1.000
_cell.length_c   1.000
_cell.angle_alpha   90.00
_cell.angle_beta   90.00
_cell.angle_gamma   90.00
#
_symmetry.space_group_name_H-M   'P 1'
#
loop_
_entity.id
_entity.type
_entity.pdbx_description
1 polymer ?
#
loop_
_entity_poly.entity_id
_entity_poly.type
_entity_poly.pdbx_seq_one_letter_code
_entity_poly.pdbx_strand_id
1 'polypeptide(L)' 'MPGWDMSSVRCWYCQKYARREDCVLRRHSKSGIRRWYHNEASEQACVKELGPVWEEVDPSLGETTEEEEMQSKRTS' A
#
# COMPACT_ATOMS: atom_id res chain seq x y z
N MET A 1 -6.87 -4.11 -27.35
CA MET A 1 -6.70 -2.71 -26.91
C MET A 1 -5.79 -2.72 -25.69
N PRO A 2 -4.71 -1.93 -25.67
CA PRO A 2 -3.69 -2.02 -24.62
C PRO A 2 -4.20 -1.47 -23.28
N GLY A 3 -4.03 -2.26 -22.21
CA GLY A 3 -3.53 -1.76 -20.93
C GLY A 3 -4.50 -1.09 -19.96
N TRP A 4 -5.80 -1.35 -20.00
CA TRP A 4 -6.73 -0.83 -18.98
C TRP A 4 -6.75 -1.71 -17.72
N ASP A 5 -5.58 -1.91 -17.11
CA ASP A 5 -5.52 -2.38 -15.74
C ASP A 5 -5.81 -1.17 -14.82
N MET A 6 -7.08 -0.73 -14.79
CA MET A 6 -7.58 0.28 -13.85
C MET A 6 -7.65 -0.33 -12.43
N SER A 7 -6.55 -0.91 -11.96
CA SER A 7 -6.35 -1.34 -10.58
C SER A 7 -6.30 -0.09 -9.69
N SER A 8 -7.49 0.45 -9.41
CA SER A 8 -7.67 1.52 -8.44
C SER A 8 -7.45 0.91 -7.07
N VAL A 9 -6.43 1.38 -6.36
CA VAL A 9 -6.09 0.89 -5.04
C VAL A 9 -6.64 1.84 -4.00
N ARG A 10 -7.07 1.29 -2.86
CA ARG A 10 -7.61 2.09 -1.76
C ARG A 10 -6.47 2.46 -0.83
N CYS A 11 -6.23 3.75 -0.65
CA CYS A 11 -5.29 4.20 0.36
C CYS A 11 -5.77 3.81 1.75
N TRP A 12 -4.91 3.14 2.52
CA TRP A 12 -5.25 2.72 3.88
C TRP A 12 -5.48 3.90 4.83
N TYR A 13 -4.75 5.00 4.65
CA TYR A 13 -4.79 6.17 5.54
C TYR A 13 -6.08 6.99 5.38
N CYS A 14 -6.41 7.40 4.14
CA CYS A 14 -7.58 8.25 3.88
C CYS A 14 -8.79 7.49 3.31
N GLN A 15 -8.67 6.17 3.10
CA GLN A 15 -9.72 5.29 2.56
C GLN A 15 -10.26 5.73 1.18
N LYS A 16 -9.51 6.58 0.46
CA LYS A 16 -9.87 7.01 -0.90
C LYS A 16 -9.24 6.08 -1.93
N TYR A 17 -9.93 5.92 -3.05
CA TYR A 17 -9.42 5.17 -4.19
C TYR A 17 -8.61 6.10 -5.07
N ALA A 18 -7.41 5.68 -5.43
CA ALA A 18 -6.57 6.34 -6.41
C ALA A 18 -5.98 5.31 -7.36
N ARG A 19 -5.37 5.77 -8.45
CA ARG A 19 -4.71 4.87 -9.39
C ARG A 19 -3.49 4.24 -8.71
N ARG A 20 -3.15 3.02 -9.09
CA ARG A 20 -1.93 2.35 -8.61
C ARG A 20 -0.68 3.19 -8.89
N GLU A 21 -0.64 3.92 -10.00
CA GLU A 21 0.46 4.83 -10.39
C GLU A 21 0.61 6.01 -9.42
N ASP A 22 -0.50 6.48 -8.87
CA ASP A 22 -0.57 7.55 -7.86
C ASP A 22 -0.39 7.04 -6.43
N CYS A 23 -0.16 5.74 -6.26
CA CYS A 23 -0.02 5.10 -4.96
C CYS A 23 1.33 4.40 -4.82
N VAL A 24 1.80 4.31 -3.59
CA VAL A 24 2.99 3.56 -3.21
C VAL A 24 2.57 2.44 -2.28
N LEU A 25 3.09 1.24 -2.55
CA LEU A 25 2.90 0.11 -1.65
C LEU A 25 3.96 0.22 -0.55
N ARG A 26 3.55 0.23 0.70
CA ARG A 26 4.48 0.26 1.83
C ARG A 26 4.25 -0.93 2.75
N ARG A 27 5.36 -1.50 3.22
CA ARG A 27 5.40 -2.63 4.14
C ARG A 27 5.71 -2.16 5.55
N HIS A 28 4.96 -2.66 6.53
CA HIS A 28 5.22 -2.42 7.94
C HIS A 28 6.38 -3.29 8.41
N SER A 29 7.49 -2.71 8.86
CA SER A 29 8.70 -3.44 9.24
C SER A 29 8.47 -4.45 10.39
N LYS A 30 7.55 -4.13 11.31
CA LYS A 30 7.27 -4.99 12.48
C LYS A 30 6.28 -6.13 12.17
N SER A 31 5.28 -5.85 11.33
CA SER A 31 4.17 -6.79 11.09
C SER A 31 4.27 -7.49 9.74
N GLY A 32 5.14 -7.03 8.85
CA GLY A 32 5.29 -7.53 7.49
C GLY A 32 4.16 -7.13 6.53
N ILE A 33 3.11 -6.45 7.02
CA ILE A 33 1.90 -6.13 6.27
C ILE A 33 2.19 -5.05 5.23
N ARG A 34 1.77 -5.28 3.99
CA ARG A 34 1.87 -4.35 2.87
C ARG A 34 0.53 -3.67 2.66
N ARG A 35 0.51 -2.34 2.60
CA ARG A 35 -0.69 -1.51 2.38
C ARG A 35 -0.42 -0.40 1.38
N TRP A 36 -1.44 -0.03 0.61
CA TRP A 36 -1.34 1.08 -0.32
C TRP A 36 -1.49 2.43 0.37
N TYR A 37 -0.63 3.36 0.02
CA TYR A 37 -0.66 4.76 0.44
C TYR A 37 -0.62 5.66 -0.79
N HIS A 38 -1.22 6.85 -0.72
CA HIS A 38 -1.03 7.81 -1.80
C HIS A 38 0.43 8.23 -1.86
N ASN A 39 0.98 8.28 -3.07
CA ASN A 39 2.32 8.77 -3.32
C ASN A 39 2.37 10.25 -2.91
N GLU A 40 3.41 10.65 -2.19
CA GLU A 40 3.65 12.05 -1.82
C GLU A 40 3.81 12.98 -3.04
N ALA A 41 4.25 12.41 -4.17
CA ALA A 41 4.36 13.11 -5.44
C ALA A 41 3.03 13.22 -6.21
N SER A 42 1.98 12.50 -5.78
CA SER A 42 0.65 12.61 -6.39
C SER A 42 -0.11 13.81 -5.81
N GLU A 43 -0.92 14.48 -6.61
CA GLU A 43 -1.83 15.55 -6.15
C GLU A 43 -2.77 15.08 -5.03
N GLN A 44 -3.01 13.77 -4.94
CA GLN A 44 -3.87 13.16 -3.92
C GLN A 44 -3.13 12.77 -2.63
N ALA A 45 -1.86 13.13 -2.47
CA ALA A 45 -1.05 12.84 -1.28
C ALA A 45 -1.78 13.18 0.02
N CYS A 46 -2.32 12.16 0.69
CA CYS A 46 -3.03 12.33 1.95
C CYS A 46 -2.10 12.27 3.17
N VAL A 47 -0.90 11.71 2.98
CA VAL A 47 0.11 11.56 4.00
C VAL A 47 1.43 11.99 3.37
N LYS A 48 2.10 12.98 3.98
CA LYS A 48 3.37 13.51 3.48
C LYS A 48 4.57 12.79 4.08
N GLU A 49 4.41 12.25 5.29
CA GLU A 49 5.41 11.42 5.95
C GLU A 49 4.70 10.26 6.66
N LEU A 50 5.07 9.03 6.31
CA LEU A 50 4.78 7.87 7.14
C LEU A 50 6.04 7.59 7.96
N GLY A 51 5.88 7.29 9.24
CA GLY A 51 7.00 7.03 10.14
C GLY A 51 7.91 5.89 9.65
N PRO A 52 9.11 5.75 10.25
CA PRO A 52 10.18 4.85 9.79
C PRO A 52 9.83 3.35 9.84
N VAL A 53 8.63 3.02 10.34
CA VAL A 53 8.09 1.66 10.38
C VAL A 53 7.43 1.24 9.07
N TRP A 54 7.25 2.16 8.11
CA TRP A 54 6.66 1.89 6.79
C TRP A 54 7.70 2.07 5.69
N GLU A 55 8.15 0.96 5.13
CA GLU A 55 9.15 0.93 4.06
C GLU A 55 8.47 0.79 2.71
N GLU A 56 8.87 1.59 1.73
CA GLU A 56 8.38 1.45 0.36
C GLU A 56 8.86 0.14 -0.26
N VAL A 57 7.94 -0.59 -0.88
CA VAL A 57 8.21 -1.89 -1.50
C VAL A 57 7.62 -1.92 -2.89
N ASP A 58 8.06 -2.89 -3.70
CA ASP A 58 7.65 -2.97 -5.09
C ASP A 58 6.12 -3.14 -5.22
N PRO A 59 5.43 -2.27 -5.98
CA PRO A 59 3.97 -2.32 -6.16
C PRO A 59 3.48 -3.62 -6.82
N SER A 60 4.36 -4.36 -7.49
CA SER A 60 4.05 -5.67 -8.10
C SER A 60 3.84 -6.77 -7.07
N LEU A 61 4.32 -6.57 -5.83
CA LEU A 61 4.12 -7.52 -4.73
C LEU A 61 2.65 -7.62 -4.30
N GLY A 62 1.82 -6.61 -4.58
CA GLY A 62 0.42 -6.57 -4.18
C GLY A 62 0.20 -6.31 -2.68
N GLU A 63 -1.04 -5.97 -2.32
CA GLU A 63 -1.43 -5.79 -0.91
C GLU A 63 -1.39 -7.14 -0.17
N THR A 64 -1.00 -7.13 1.10
CA THR A 64 -1.02 -8.35 1.92
C THR A 64 -2.46 -8.79 2.11
N THR A 65 -2.80 -10.00 1.66
CA THR A 65 -4.15 -10.55 1.80
C THR A 65 -4.45 -10.92 3.25
N GLU A 66 -5.72 -11.00 3.60
CA GLU A 66 -6.19 -11.32 4.97
C GLU A 66 -5.62 -12.66 5.48
N GLU A 67 -5.36 -13.61 4.58
CA GLU A 67 -4.69 -14.89 4.86
C GLU A 67 -3.24 -14.72 5.33
N GLU A 68 -2.48 -13.79 4.73
CA GLU A 68 -1.10 -13.48 5.14
C GLU A 68 -1.05 -12.68 6.45
N GLU A 69 -2.04 -11.82 6.70
CA GLU A 69 -2.19 -11.12 7.99
C GLU A 69 -2.43 -12.11 9.15
N MET A 70 -3.19 -13.19 8.92
CA MET A 70 -3.42 -14.23 9.93
C MET A 70 -2.15 -15.03 10.28
N GLN A 71 -1.27 -15.29 9.31
CA GLN A 71 0.01 -15.96 9.57
C GLN A 71 0.98 -15.10 10.37
N SER A 72 1.02 -13.80 10.09
CA SER A 72 1.91 -12.85 10.80
C SER A 72 1.55 -12.69 12.28
N LYS A 73 0.28 -12.93 12.66
CA LYS A 73 -0.17 -12.92 14.07
C LYS A 73 0.17 -14.20 14.85
N ARG A 74 0.51 -15.31 14.18
CA ARG A 74 0.80 -16.59 14.85
C ARG A 74 2.26 -16.75 15.30
N THR A 75 3.12 -15.80 14.98
CA THR A 75 4.57 -15.89 15.26
C THR A 75 5.11 -14.81 16.20
N SER A 76 4.25 -14.00 16.82
CA SER A 76 4.62 -13.07 17.92
C SER A 76 4.39 -13.68 19.30
#